data_AF-A0A843GMH8-F1
#
_entry.id   AF-A0A843GMH8-F1
#
_cell.length_a   1.000
_cell.length_b   1.000
_cell.length_c   1.000
_cell.angle_alpha   90.00
_cell.angle_beta   90.00
_cell.angle_gamma   90.00
#
_symmetry.space_group_name_H-M   'P 1'
#
loop_
_entity.id
_entity.type
_entity.pdbx_description
1 polymer ?
#
loop_
_entity_poly.entity_id
_entity_poly.type
_entity_poly.pdbx_seq_one_letter_code
_entity_poly.pdbx_strand_id
1 'polypeptide(L)'
;HRENNPLPFNVKHVQKMIKHTITLDYGVVTDISPDIKLTLHNAGHILGSAMCHFHIGDGAHNLLYTGDFKYERSRLLEPATTRFPRVESCIMESTYGGHEDVTPSRNNAEKELMKTIYKTLKRGGKVLVPVFAVGRAQELMIVLEEYMRHGMVDEVPIHLDGMIWEATAVHTARPEYLSKDLRDQIFHMGRNPFISESFNKVQNNAERKQIVEGEPSIILSTSGMMTGGNSVEYFKWLCEDKNNSIIFVGYQSEGSLGRKIQKGHKEIPLEDETGKKKIYNVKMDVKTIEGFSGHSNRRQLMEFAKRLHPRPDKIITCHGDPYKTVDLASSIHRSYKVETKTPLILEATRLQ
;
A
#
# COMPACT_ATOMS: atom_id res chain seq x y z
N HIS A 1 -3.48 -6.05 14.24
CA HIS A 1 -4.24 -7.05 15.03
C HIS A 1 -3.71 -6.99 16.46
N ARG A 2 -4.58 -7.04 17.48
CA ARG A 2 -4.15 -6.94 18.88
C ARG A 2 -3.42 -8.20 19.30
N GLU A 3 -2.26 -8.05 19.92
CA GLU A 3 -1.30 -9.12 20.27
C GLU A 3 -1.83 -10.19 21.26
N ASN A 4 -3.06 -10.06 21.76
CA ASN A 4 -3.64 -10.94 22.78
C ASN A 4 -4.90 -11.72 22.33
N ASN A 5 -5.22 -11.74 21.04
CA ASN A 5 -6.34 -12.55 20.53
C ASN A 5 -5.83 -13.90 19.98
N PRO A 6 -6.54 -15.02 20.25
CA PRO A 6 -6.18 -16.31 19.66
C PRO A 6 -6.20 -16.20 18.13
N LEU A 7 -5.11 -16.62 17.49
CA LEU A 7 -5.04 -16.71 16.04
C LEU A 7 -5.77 -17.97 15.57
N PRO A 8 -6.66 -17.87 14.57
CA PRO A 8 -7.39 -19.03 14.06
C PRO A 8 -6.51 -19.98 13.21
N PHE A 9 -5.19 -19.75 13.15
CA PHE A 9 -4.22 -20.56 12.43
C PHE A 9 -2.84 -20.46 13.10
N ASN A 10 -1.89 -21.29 12.63
CA ASN A 10 -0.51 -21.31 13.10
C ASN A 10 0.45 -21.67 11.94
N VAL A 11 1.76 -21.77 12.24
CA VAL A 11 2.81 -22.04 11.24
C VAL A 11 2.54 -23.30 10.40
N LYS A 12 1.95 -24.36 10.97
CA LYS A 12 1.65 -25.59 10.22
C LYS A 12 0.64 -25.34 9.10
N HIS A 13 -0.33 -24.44 9.34
CA HIS A 13 -1.32 -24.05 8.32
C HIS A 13 -0.67 -23.23 7.20
N VAL A 14 0.27 -22.34 7.53
CA VAL A 14 1.04 -21.57 6.53
C VAL A 14 1.88 -22.52 5.66
N GLN A 15 2.57 -23.47 6.27
CA GLN A 15 3.32 -24.51 5.53
C GLN A 15 2.40 -25.33 4.61
N LYS A 16 1.19 -25.67 5.07
CA LYS A 16 0.19 -26.37 4.25
C LYS A 16 -0.24 -25.50 3.06
N MET A 17 -0.50 -24.21 3.27
CA MET A 17 -0.85 -23.25 2.21
C MET A 17 0.25 -23.16 1.14
N ILE A 18 1.52 -23.05 1.54
CA ILE A 18 2.65 -23.03 0.60
C ILE A 18 2.68 -24.29 -0.26
N LYS A 19 2.48 -25.48 0.33
CA LYS A 19 2.46 -26.76 -0.40
C LYS A 19 1.35 -26.86 -1.46
N HIS A 20 0.28 -26.09 -1.33
CA HIS A 20 -0.86 -26.09 -2.26
C HIS A 20 -0.89 -24.84 -3.15
N THR A 21 0.12 -23.97 -3.05
CA THR A 21 0.22 -22.77 -3.87
C THR A 21 0.87 -23.12 -5.20
N ILE A 22 0.18 -22.82 -6.30
CA ILE A 22 0.70 -22.95 -7.67
C ILE A 22 0.94 -21.52 -8.18
N THR A 23 2.18 -21.20 -8.53
CA THR A 23 2.56 -19.88 -9.01
C THR A 23 2.33 -19.76 -10.51
N LEU A 24 1.75 -18.64 -10.95
CA LEU A 24 1.51 -18.33 -12.36
C LEU A 24 2.14 -16.97 -12.68
N ASP A 25 2.84 -16.89 -13.80
CA ASP A 25 3.34 -15.61 -14.31
C ASP A 25 2.24 -14.83 -15.01
N TYR A 26 2.44 -13.51 -15.17
CA TYR A 26 1.49 -12.68 -15.89
C TYR A 26 1.33 -13.12 -17.35
N GLY A 27 0.08 -13.12 -17.83
CA GLY A 27 -0.27 -13.49 -19.20
C GLY A 27 -0.32 -14.99 -19.47
N VAL A 28 0.00 -15.85 -18.50
CA VAL A 28 -0.11 -17.31 -18.64
C VAL A 28 -1.56 -17.74 -18.48
N VAL A 29 -2.15 -18.28 -19.55
CA VAL A 29 -3.49 -18.87 -19.53
C VAL A 29 -3.43 -20.24 -18.88
N THR A 30 -4.20 -20.45 -17.81
CA THR A 30 -4.17 -21.68 -17.01
C THR A 30 -5.58 -22.24 -16.79
N ASP A 31 -5.81 -23.49 -17.14
CA ASP A 31 -7.05 -24.19 -16.81
C ASP A 31 -7.11 -24.49 -15.31
N ILE A 32 -8.09 -23.93 -14.60
CA ILE A 32 -8.25 -24.08 -13.13
C ILE A 32 -9.48 -24.93 -12.75
N SER A 33 -10.37 -25.17 -13.72
CA SER A 33 -11.48 -26.12 -13.67
C SER A 33 -11.78 -26.60 -15.10
N PRO A 34 -12.68 -27.58 -15.31
CA PRO A 34 -13.07 -28.02 -16.66
C PRO A 34 -13.61 -26.91 -17.57
N ASP A 35 -14.13 -25.83 -17.00
CA ASP A 35 -14.85 -24.76 -17.68
C ASP A 35 -14.31 -23.35 -17.34
N ILE A 36 -13.20 -23.22 -16.60
CA ILE A 36 -12.64 -21.91 -16.23
C ILE A 36 -11.14 -21.87 -16.50
N LYS A 37 -10.74 -20.86 -17.27
CA LYS A 37 -9.33 -20.47 -17.44
C LYS A 37 -9.04 -19.19 -16.69
N LEU A 38 -7.92 -19.15 -15.98
CA LEU A 38 -7.39 -17.99 -15.28
C LEU A 38 -6.19 -17.42 -16.03
N THR A 39 -6.16 -16.09 -16.17
CA THR A 39 -4.97 -15.34 -16.57
C THR A 39 -4.72 -14.22 -15.56
N LEU A 40 -3.49 -14.11 -15.07
CA LEU A 40 -3.08 -13.03 -14.17
C LEU A 40 -2.50 -11.85 -14.98
N HIS A 41 -2.88 -10.63 -14.63
CA HIS A 41 -2.38 -9.41 -15.28
C HIS A 41 -1.85 -8.42 -14.24
N ASN A 42 -0.86 -7.60 -14.59
CA ASN A 42 -0.31 -6.61 -13.65
C ASN A 42 -1.39 -5.65 -13.14
N ALA A 43 -1.51 -5.51 -11.82
CA ALA A 43 -2.36 -4.53 -11.15
C ALA A 43 -1.60 -3.26 -10.69
N GLY A 44 -0.26 -3.27 -10.69
CA GLY A 44 0.56 -2.10 -10.33
C GLY A 44 0.44 -1.63 -8.86
N HIS A 45 -0.13 -2.45 -7.97
CA HIS A 45 -0.40 -2.08 -6.58
C HIS A 45 0.80 -2.36 -5.64
N ILE A 46 1.29 -3.59 -5.67
CA ILE A 46 2.48 -4.09 -4.97
C ILE A 46 3.23 -5.08 -5.88
N LEU A 47 4.44 -5.48 -5.49
CA LEU A 47 5.19 -6.50 -6.23
C LEU A 47 4.34 -7.77 -6.40
N GLY A 48 4.15 -8.22 -7.64
CA GLY A 48 3.36 -9.41 -7.96
C GLY A 48 1.83 -9.22 -7.85
N SER A 49 1.32 -8.01 -7.60
CA SER A 49 -0.13 -7.77 -7.54
C SER A 49 -0.80 -8.06 -8.88
N ALA A 50 -1.82 -8.90 -8.88
CA ALA A 50 -2.50 -9.36 -10.08
C ALA A 50 -3.98 -8.96 -10.12
N MET A 51 -4.44 -8.59 -11.31
CA MET A 51 -5.84 -8.70 -11.70
C MET A 51 -6.08 -10.12 -12.21
N CYS A 52 -7.21 -10.72 -11.82
CA CYS A 52 -7.60 -12.06 -12.25
C CYS A 52 -8.62 -11.95 -13.38
N HIS A 53 -8.23 -12.38 -14.58
CA HIS A 53 -9.13 -12.53 -15.71
C HIS A 53 -9.59 -13.99 -15.80
N PHE A 54 -10.90 -14.20 -15.72
CA PHE A 54 -11.55 -15.51 -15.80
C PHE A 54 -12.29 -15.62 -17.13
N HIS A 55 -11.95 -16.66 -17.89
CA HIS A 55 -12.67 -17.08 -19.09
C HIS A 55 -13.53 -18.29 -18.72
N ILE A 56 -14.86 -18.15 -18.80
CA ILE A 56 -15.83 -19.13 -18.29
C ILE A 56 -16.61 -19.77 -19.46
N GLY A 57 -16.69 -21.10 -19.46
CA GLY A 57 -17.22 -21.91 -20.55
C GLY A 57 -16.44 -21.72 -21.85
N ASP A 58 -17.12 -21.86 -22.99
CA ASP A 58 -16.57 -21.53 -24.32
C ASP A 58 -16.63 -20.01 -24.60
N GLY A 59 -16.22 -19.20 -23.62
CA GLY A 59 -16.43 -17.76 -23.61
C GLY A 59 -17.89 -17.35 -23.41
N ALA A 60 -18.64 -18.14 -22.64
CA ALA A 60 -20.00 -17.82 -22.24
C ALA A 60 -20.04 -16.49 -21.47
N HIS A 61 -19.07 -16.28 -20.58
CA HIS A 61 -18.88 -15.04 -19.83
C HIS A 61 -17.40 -14.86 -19.46
N ASN A 62 -16.90 -13.62 -19.46
CA ASN A 62 -15.55 -13.28 -19.01
C ASN A 62 -15.62 -12.24 -17.90
N LEU A 63 -14.97 -12.56 -16.80
CA LEU A 63 -14.96 -11.76 -15.59
C LEU A 63 -13.54 -11.26 -15.32
N LEU A 64 -13.40 -9.95 -15.13
CA LEU A 64 -12.20 -9.35 -14.57
C LEU A 64 -12.42 -9.03 -13.10
N TYR A 65 -11.57 -9.51 -12.21
CA TYR A 65 -11.48 -9.04 -10.83
C TYR A 65 -10.16 -8.30 -10.63
N THR A 66 -10.22 -7.01 -10.28
CA THR A 66 -9.01 -6.18 -10.23
C THR A 66 -8.14 -6.44 -9.01
N GLY A 67 -8.74 -6.91 -7.91
CA GLY A 67 -8.13 -6.71 -6.59
C GLY A 67 -7.85 -5.22 -6.32
N ASP A 68 -6.85 -4.95 -5.50
CA ASP A 68 -6.29 -3.60 -5.37
C ASP A 68 -5.40 -3.27 -6.56
N PHE A 69 -5.51 -2.05 -7.12
CA PHE A 69 -4.75 -1.67 -8.31
C PHE A 69 -4.37 -0.20 -8.35
N LYS A 70 -3.25 0.10 -9.04
CA LYS A 70 -2.81 1.46 -9.35
C LYS A 70 -2.79 1.70 -10.86
N TYR A 71 -3.68 2.54 -11.35
CA TYR A 71 -3.68 2.97 -12.75
C TYR A 71 -2.82 4.21 -12.99
N GLU A 72 -1.58 4.15 -12.48
CA GLU A 72 -0.54 5.15 -12.66
C GLU A 72 0.81 4.47 -12.48
N ARG A 73 1.81 4.90 -13.25
CA ARG A 73 3.18 4.41 -13.09
C ARG A 73 3.75 4.94 -11.77
N SER A 74 4.34 4.05 -10.97
CA SER A 74 5.06 4.41 -9.75
C SER A 74 6.57 4.27 -9.97
N ARG A 75 7.40 4.64 -8.98
CA ARG A 75 8.84 4.38 -9.07
C ARG A 75 9.09 2.86 -9.11
N LEU A 76 8.32 2.10 -8.33
CA LEU A 76 8.48 0.65 -8.19
C LEU A 76 7.83 -0.18 -9.31
N LEU A 77 6.65 0.22 -9.83
CA LEU A 77 5.79 -0.65 -10.65
C LEU A 77 5.19 0.06 -11.87
N GLU A 78 4.98 -0.71 -12.94
CA GLU A 78 4.18 -0.30 -14.09
C GLU A 78 2.68 -0.18 -13.74
N PRO A 79 1.91 0.66 -14.45
CA PRO A 79 0.48 0.83 -14.19
C PRO A 79 -0.32 -0.46 -14.45
N ALA A 80 -1.50 -0.52 -13.83
CA ALA A 80 -2.49 -1.56 -14.05
C ALA A 80 -2.83 -1.79 -15.53
N THR A 81 -3.00 -3.06 -15.90
CA THR A 81 -3.39 -3.48 -17.25
C THR A 81 -4.82 -3.07 -17.57
N THR A 82 -5.07 -2.50 -18.75
CA THR A 82 -6.43 -2.13 -19.19
C THR A 82 -6.87 -2.82 -20.49
N ARG A 83 -6.05 -3.69 -21.06
CA ARG A 83 -6.36 -4.41 -22.31
C ARG A 83 -6.46 -5.90 -22.04
N PHE A 84 -7.62 -6.45 -22.37
CA PHE A 84 -7.97 -7.85 -22.18
C PHE A 84 -8.60 -8.40 -23.46
N PRO A 85 -8.63 -9.74 -23.67
CA PRO A 85 -9.26 -10.31 -24.86
C PRO A 85 -10.77 -10.09 -24.92
N ARG A 86 -11.48 -10.35 -23.81
CA ARG A 86 -12.93 -10.21 -23.67
C ARG A 86 -13.31 -10.02 -22.21
N VAL A 87 -14.23 -9.10 -21.91
CA VAL A 87 -14.67 -8.77 -20.54
C VAL A 87 -16.13 -8.31 -20.58
N GLU A 88 -17.05 -9.12 -20.06
CA GLU A 88 -18.45 -8.75 -19.88
C GLU A 88 -18.69 -8.09 -18.52
N SER A 89 -18.00 -8.57 -17.48
CA SER A 89 -18.13 -8.05 -16.12
C SER A 89 -16.77 -7.70 -15.52
N CYS A 90 -16.71 -6.58 -14.81
CA CYS A 90 -15.53 -6.17 -14.06
C CYS A 90 -15.92 -5.92 -12.60
N ILE A 91 -15.25 -6.59 -11.67
CA ILE A 91 -15.31 -6.29 -10.23
C ILE A 91 -14.06 -5.47 -9.89
N MET A 92 -14.24 -4.21 -9.48
CA MET A 92 -13.13 -3.29 -9.20
C MET A 92 -13.17 -2.69 -7.79
N GLU A 93 -11.99 -2.36 -7.24
CA GLU A 93 -11.88 -1.70 -5.94
C GLU A 93 -12.46 -0.26 -5.93
N SER A 94 -12.78 0.24 -4.73
CA SER A 94 -13.38 1.57 -4.50
C SER A 94 -12.78 2.28 -3.29
N THR A 95 -11.54 1.97 -2.90
CA THR A 95 -10.87 2.52 -1.71
C THR A 95 -10.89 4.06 -1.68
N TYR A 96 -10.64 4.67 -2.85
CA TYR A 96 -10.70 6.11 -3.11
C TYR A 96 -11.86 6.46 -4.05
N GLY A 97 -13.00 5.80 -3.84
CA GLY A 97 -14.19 5.93 -4.69
C GLY A 97 -14.99 7.22 -4.49
N GLY A 98 -14.76 8.02 -3.46
CA GLY A 98 -15.50 9.27 -3.24
C GLY A 98 -15.09 10.38 -4.20
N HIS A 99 -15.98 11.30 -4.55
CA HIS A 99 -15.62 12.46 -5.38
C HIS A 99 -14.51 13.35 -4.78
N GLU A 100 -14.41 13.43 -3.46
CA GLU A 100 -13.36 14.15 -2.72
C GLU A 100 -12.01 13.40 -2.67
N ASP A 101 -11.97 12.12 -3.09
CA ASP A 101 -10.76 11.28 -3.02
C ASP A 101 -9.79 11.54 -4.18
N VAL A 102 -9.63 12.79 -4.57
CA VAL A 102 -8.63 13.23 -5.57
C VAL A 102 -7.36 13.61 -4.84
N THR A 103 -6.29 12.84 -5.05
CA THR A 103 -5.00 13.11 -4.42
C THR A 103 -4.13 14.05 -5.27
N PRO A 104 -3.19 14.78 -4.66
CA PRO A 104 -2.15 15.50 -5.39
C PRO A 104 -1.36 14.59 -6.35
N SER A 105 -0.69 15.21 -7.33
CA SER A 105 0.25 14.49 -8.18
C SER A 105 1.42 13.93 -7.37
N ARG A 106 2.03 12.87 -7.89
CA ARG A 106 3.18 12.24 -7.24
C ARG A 106 4.32 13.22 -6.94
N ASN A 107 4.65 14.10 -7.89
CA ASN A 107 5.68 15.12 -7.72
C ASN A 107 5.38 16.08 -6.55
N ASN A 108 4.12 16.51 -6.41
CA ASN A 108 3.73 17.37 -5.30
C ASN A 108 3.80 16.64 -3.95
N ALA A 109 3.41 15.36 -3.94
CA ALA A 109 3.53 14.51 -2.76
C ALA A 109 4.99 14.33 -2.32
N GLU A 110 5.90 14.05 -3.26
CA GLU A 110 7.35 13.93 -3.01
C GLU A 110 7.91 15.24 -2.43
N LYS A 111 7.57 16.39 -3.00
CA LYS A 111 8.00 17.71 -2.48
C LYS A 111 7.50 17.97 -1.05
N GLU A 112 6.24 17.70 -0.76
CA GLU A 112 5.70 17.90 0.58
C GLU A 112 6.31 16.90 1.58
N LEU A 113 6.64 15.67 1.17
CA LEU A 113 7.35 14.69 1.99
C LEU A 113 8.73 15.22 2.39
N MET A 114 9.53 15.64 1.41
CA MET A 114 10.88 16.13 1.66
C MET A 114 10.88 17.40 2.50
N LYS A 115 9.92 18.31 2.26
CA LYS A 115 9.72 19.51 3.06
C LYS A 115 9.41 19.20 4.53
N THR A 116 8.54 18.23 4.79
CA THR A 116 8.22 17.82 6.17
C THR A 116 9.41 17.13 6.84
N ILE A 117 10.12 16.26 6.11
CA ILE A 117 11.35 15.61 6.60
C ILE A 117 12.40 16.66 6.97
N TYR A 118 12.73 17.56 6.04
CA TYR A 118 13.70 18.63 6.26
C TYR A 118 13.37 19.49 7.49
N LYS A 119 12.10 19.92 7.63
CA LYS A 119 11.66 20.69 8.80
C LYS A 119 11.81 19.94 10.13
N THR A 120 11.60 18.63 10.11
CA THR A 120 11.71 17.77 11.29
C THR A 120 13.16 17.55 11.69
N LEU A 121 14.02 17.23 10.72
CA LEU A 121 15.45 17.02 10.95
C LEU A 121 16.13 18.32 11.41
N LYS A 122 15.81 19.47 10.79
CA LYS A 122 16.37 20.78 11.15
C LYS A 122 16.07 21.22 12.59
N ARG A 123 14.95 20.76 13.18
CA ARG A 123 14.61 21.04 14.58
C ARG A 123 15.07 19.93 15.55
N GLY A 124 15.96 19.04 15.11
CA GLY A 124 16.53 17.98 15.93
C GLY A 124 15.56 16.83 16.24
N GLY A 125 14.51 16.66 15.44
CA GLY A 125 13.49 15.63 15.63
C GLY A 125 13.65 14.44 14.70
N LYS A 126 12.94 13.36 15.04
CA LYS A 126 12.87 12.12 14.25
C LYS A 126 11.58 12.08 13.43
N VAL A 127 11.65 11.45 12.26
CA VAL A 127 10.48 11.23 11.39
C VAL A 127 10.06 9.77 11.48
N LEU A 128 8.88 9.52 12.03
CA LEU A 128 8.25 8.20 12.00
C LEU A 128 7.30 8.10 10.80
N VAL A 129 7.51 7.09 9.95
CA VAL A 129 6.59 6.76 8.85
C VAL A 129 6.07 5.34 9.04
N PRO A 130 4.83 5.17 9.53
CA PRO A 130 4.19 3.86 9.59
C PRO A 130 3.92 3.35 8.17
N VAL A 131 4.44 2.17 7.84
CA VAL A 131 4.26 1.52 6.53
C VAL A 131 3.98 0.03 6.66
N PHE A 132 3.37 -0.57 5.64
CA PHE A 132 3.34 -2.03 5.53
C PHE A 132 4.70 -2.54 5.03
N ALA A 133 5.02 -3.80 5.35
CA ALA A 133 6.30 -4.41 4.97
C ALA A 133 6.53 -4.40 3.46
N VAL A 134 5.46 -4.58 2.67
CA VAL A 134 5.48 -4.64 1.21
C VAL A 134 4.69 -3.46 0.64
N GLY A 135 5.19 -2.86 -0.44
CA GLY A 135 4.54 -1.83 -1.23
C GLY A 135 5.08 -0.43 -0.91
N ARG A 136 4.48 0.25 0.06
CA ARG A 136 4.78 1.67 0.32
C ARG A 136 6.17 1.89 0.92
N ALA A 137 6.68 0.94 1.70
CA ALA A 137 8.02 1.01 2.24
C ALA A 137 9.06 1.10 1.10
N GLN A 138 9.01 0.18 0.13
CA GLN A 138 9.94 0.14 -1.00
C GLN A 138 9.82 1.38 -1.89
N GLU A 139 8.60 1.86 -2.13
CA GLU A 139 8.37 3.09 -2.88
C GLU A 139 9.01 4.31 -2.19
N LEU A 140 8.92 4.41 -0.87
CA LEU A 140 9.58 5.47 -0.10
C LEU A 140 11.09 5.31 -0.05
N MET A 141 11.61 4.08 0.03
CA MET A 141 13.05 3.83 -0.01
C MET A 141 13.66 4.38 -1.30
N ILE A 142 13.04 4.13 -2.46
CA ILE A 142 13.52 4.66 -3.74
C ILE A 142 13.52 6.19 -3.74
N VAL A 143 12.42 6.81 -3.29
CA VAL A 143 12.34 8.28 -3.26
C VAL A 143 13.36 8.88 -2.30
N LEU A 144 13.50 8.35 -1.08
CA LEU A 144 14.44 8.87 -0.09
C LEU A 144 15.89 8.73 -0.56
N GLU A 145 16.26 7.56 -1.10
CA GLU A 145 17.60 7.34 -1.67
C GLU A 145 17.90 8.33 -2.80
N GLU A 146 16.97 8.50 -3.75
CA GLU A 146 17.18 9.39 -4.90
C GLU A 146 17.37 10.85 -4.47
N TYR A 147 16.59 11.31 -3.49
CA TYR A 147 16.70 12.68 -2.97
C TYR A 147 17.97 12.90 -2.15
N MET A 148 18.40 11.93 -1.33
CA MET A 148 19.67 12.00 -0.61
C MET A 148 20.87 11.97 -1.56
N ARG A 149 20.86 11.08 -2.55
CA ARG A 149 21.93 10.96 -3.55
C ARG A 149 22.09 12.23 -4.38
N HIS A 150 21.02 12.99 -4.60
CA HIS A 150 21.07 14.28 -5.30
C HIS A 150 21.33 15.49 -4.36
N GLY A 151 21.57 15.26 -3.07
CA GLY A 151 21.82 16.33 -2.09
C GLY A 151 20.62 17.23 -1.83
N MET A 152 19.40 16.77 -2.12
CA MET A 152 18.17 17.55 -1.89
C MET A 152 17.66 17.42 -0.46
N VAL A 153 18.11 16.41 0.28
CA VAL A 153 17.87 16.19 1.71
C VAL A 153 19.19 15.81 2.35
N ASP A 154 19.41 16.27 3.58
CA ASP A 154 20.59 15.92 4.37
C ASP A 154 20.71 14.40 4.52
N GLU A 155 21.94 13.88 4.41
CA GLU A 155 22.20 12.47 4.59
C GLU A 155 22.03 12.12 6.08
N VAL A 156 20.99 11.35 6.37
CA VAL A 156 20.66 10.88 7.72
C VAL A 156 20.35 9.39 7.70
N PRO A 157 20.57 8.66 8.81
CA PRO A 157 20.19 7.27 8.90
C PRO A 157 18.69 7.06 8.64
N ILE A 158 18.37 6.06 7.80
CA ILE A 158 17.01 5.56 7.58
C ILE A 158 16.91 4.17 8.18
N HIS A 159 16.17 4.05 9.27
CA HIS A 159 15.97 2.79 9.99
C HIS A 159 14.76 2.04 9.42
N LEU A 160 14.99 0.80 9.00
CA LEU A 160 13.96 -0.12 8.48
C LEU A 160 13.67 -1.16 9.55
N ASP A 161 12.45 -1.11 10.09
CA ASP A 161 12.03 -2.00 11.17
C ASP A 161 10.79 -2.84 10.81
N GLY A 162 10.72 -4.01 11.40
CA GLY A 162 9.79 -5.08 11.02
C GLY A 162 10.29 -5.84 9.80
N MET A 163 9.35 -6.35 9.00
CA MET A 163 9.66 -7.22 7.84
C MET A 163 10.04 -6.46 6.57
N ILE A 164 10.33 -5.15 6.66
CA ILE A 164 10.60 -4.31 5.47
C ILE A 164 11.86 -4.80 4.75
N TRP A 165 12.93 -5.11 5.49
CA TRP A 165 14.19 -5.56 4.90
C TRP A 165 14.03 -6.89 4.16
N GLU A 166 13.39 -7.87 4.80
CA GLU A 166 13.10 -9.19 4.21
C GLU A 166 12.18 -9.06 3.00
N ALA A 167 11.14 -8.22 3.09
CA ALA A 167 10.25 -7.94 1.97
C ALA A 167 11.02 -7.33 0.79
N THR A 168 11.91 -6.37 1.04
CA THR A 168 12.75 -5.75 0.01
C THR A 168 13.68 -6.76 -0.66
N ALA A 169 14.22 -7.75 0.07
CA ALA A 169 15.00 -8.84 -0.51
C ALA A 169 14.20 -9.69 -1.52
N VAL A 170 12.88 -9.84 -1.32
CA VAL A 170 12.01 -10.49 -2.32
C VAL A 170 11.90 -9.64 -3.60
N HIS A 171 11.89 -8.31 -3.49
CA HIS A 171 11.83 -7.42 -4.65
C HIS A 171 13.07 -7.54 -5.53
N THR A 172 14.25 -7.64 -4.92
CA THR A 172 15.51 -7.80 -5.67
C THR A 172 15.63 -9.18 -6.30
N ALA A 173 14.98 -10.20 -5.73
CA ALA A 173 14.92 -11.56 -6.29
C ALA A 173 13.86 -11.74 -7.40
N ARG A 174 12.95 -10.78 -7.59
CA ARG A 174 11.86 -10.82 -8.58
C ARG A 174 11.82 -9.59 -9.49
N PRO A 175 12.92 -9.28 -10.19
CA PRO A 175 13.04 -8.05 -10.96
C PRO A 175 12.12 -7.97 -12.18
N GLU A 176 11.67 -9.10 -12.71
CA GLU A 176 10.72 -9.20 -13.81
C GLU A 176 9.36 -8.55 -13.48
N TYR A 177 9.04 -8.39 -12.18
CA TYR A 177 7.83 -7.75 -11.68
C TYR A 177 7.98 -6.27 -11.33
N LEU A 178 9.20 -5.71 -11.44
CA LEU A 178 9.46 -4.29 -11.19
C LEU A 178 9.18 -3.44 -12.44
N SER A 179 9.06 -2.12 -12.24
CA SER A 179 9.02 -1.17 -13.34
C SER A 179 10.25 -1.34 -14.24
N LYS A 180 10.07 -1.07 -15.54
CA LYS A 180 11.18 -1.19 -16.49
C LYS A 180 12.36 -0.30 -16.08
N ASP A 181 12.07 0.93 -15.64
CA ASP A 181 13.11 1.90 -15.27
C ASP A 181 13.91 1.41 -14.05
N LEU A 182 13.24 0.91 -13.01
CA LEU A 182 13.92 0.42 -11.82
C LEU A 182 14.71 -0.87 -12.11
N ARG A 183 14.15 -1.77 -12.92
CA ARG A 183 14.85 -2.97 -13.36
C ARG A 183 16.11 -2.61 -14.14
N ASP A 184 16.01 -1.70 -15.10
CA ASP A 184 17.17 -1.29 -15.89
C ASP A 184 18.22 -0.60 -15.01
N GLN A 185 17.80 0.21 -14.04
CA GLN A 185 18.67 0.84 -13.05
C GLN A 185 19.44 -0.20 -12.19
N ILE A 186 18.76 -1.22 -11.69
CA ILE A 186 19.37 -2.25 -10.83
C ILE A 186 20.33 -3.13 -11.64
N PHE A 187 19.88 -3.67 -12.78
CA PHE A 187 20.59 -4.75 -13.48
C PHE A 187 21.52 -4.30 -14.60
N HIS A 188 21.25 -3.16 -15.23
CA HIS A 188 22.09 -2.66 -16.33
C HIS A 188 23.02 -1.54 -15.89
N MET A 189 22.60 -0.70 -14.93
CA MET A 189 23.43 0.39 -14.41
C MET A 189 24.18 0.02 -13.12
N GLY A 190 23.88 -1.13 -12.51
CA GLY A 190 24.47 -1.55 -11.23
C GLY A 190 24.09 -0.66 -10.05
N ARG A 191 23.00 0.12 -10.18
CA ARG A 191 22.55 1.09 -9.17
C ARG A 191 21.29 0.59 -8.48
N ASN A 192 21.48 -0.26 -7.48
CA ASN A 192 20.37 -0.75 -6.68
C ASN A 192 20.05 0.22 -5.53
N PRO A 193 18.90 0.92 -5.53
CA PRO A 193 18.58 1.87 -4.48
C PRO A 193 18.40 1.18 -3.12
N PHE A 194 18.04 -0.10 -3.09
CA PHE A 194 17.75 -0.83 -1.86
C PHE A 194 19.00 -1.23 -1.06
N ILE A 195 20.20 -1.04 -1.60
CA ILE A 195 21.48 -1.32 -0.92
C ILE A 195 22.25 -0.05 -0.53
N SER A 196 21.59 1.11 -0.57
CA SER A 196 22.19 2.36 -0.08
C SER A 196 22.64 2.22 1.38
N GLU A 197 23.82 2.77 1.69
CA GLU A 197 24.39 2.80 3.05
C GLU A 197 23.53 3.60 4.04
N SER A 198 22.62 4.45 3.53
CA SER A 198 21.67 5.17 4.38
C SER A 198 20.65 4.25 5.06
N PHE A 199 20.41 3.03 4.54
CA PHE A 199 19.42 2.10 5.10
C PHE A 199 20.01 1.16 6.14
N ASN A 200 19.39 1.15 7.33
CA ASN A 200 19.81 0.34 8.46
C ASN A 200 18.71 -0.63 8.88
N LYS A 201 19.01 -1.93 8.88
CA LYS A 201 18.09 -2.96 9.37
C LYS A 201 18.04 -2.94 10.90
N VAL A 202 16.84 -2.80 11.46
CA VAL A 202 16.62 -2.91 12.91
C VAL A 202 16.24 -4.33 13.28
N GLN A 203 17.00 -4.97 14.16
CA GLN A 203 16.86 -6.41 14.46
C GLN A 203 16.10 -6.68 15.75
N ASN A 204 16.24 -5.83 16.77
CA ASN A 204 15.78 -6.12 18.12
C ASN A 204 15.34 -4.86 18.88
N ASN A 205 14.76 -5.08 20.07
CA ASN A 205 14.21 -4.00 20.88
C ASN A 205 15.27 -3.05 21.45
N ALA A 206 16.49 -3.54 21.70
CA ALA A 206 17.57 -2.70 22.23
C ALA A 206 18.00 -1.66 21.19
N GLU A 207 18.14 -2.07 19.93
CA GLU A 207 18.41 -1.15 18.81
C GLU A 207 17.29 -0.12 18.64
N ARG A 208 16.02 -0.49 18.80
CA ARG A 208 14.92 0.48 18.75
C ARG A 208 15.06 1.57 19.81
N LYS A 209 15.41 1.20 21.05
CA LYS A 209 15.63 2.16 22.14
C LYS A 209 16.83 3.07 21.85
N GLN A 210 17.93 2.51 21.33
CA GLN A 210 19.09 3.30 20.88
C GLN A 210 18.72 4.29 19.77
N ILE A 211 17.89 3.87 18.80
CA ILE A 211 17.41 4.75 17.72
C ILE A 211 16.58 5.89 18.29
N VAL A 212 15.73 5.65 19.30
CA VAL A 212 14.91 6.70 19.94
C VAL A 212 15.78 7.72 20.68
N GLU A 213 16.77 7.25 21.43
CA GLU A 213 17.67 8.07 22.25
C GLU A 213 18.77 8.78 21.44
N GLY A 214 19.07 8.27 20.24
CA GLY A 214 20.13 8.77 19.38
C GLY A 214 19.77 10.04 18.58
N GLU A 215 20.58 10.30 17.55
CA GLU A 215 20.50 11.48 16.68
C GLU A 215 19.23 11.51 15.81
N PRO A 216 18.86 12.68 15.23
CA PRO A 216 17.77 12.81 14.27
C PRO A 216 17.89 11.83 13.10
N SER A 217 16.80 11.13 12.79
CA SER A 217 16.77 10.07 11.78
C SER A 217 15.36 9.87 11.21
N ILE A 218 15.27 9.04 10.17
CA ILE A 218 14.01 8.61 9.56
C ILE A 218 13.75 7.16 9.94
N ILE A 219 12.53 6.84 10.35
CA ILE A 219 12.13 5.50 10.81
C ILE A 219 10.97 5.02 9.94
N LEU A 220 11.19 4.00 9.12
CA LEU A 220 10.15 3.26 8.41
C LEU A 220 9.83 2.00 9.21
N SER A 221 8.60 1.88 9.74
CA SER A 221 8.25 0.79 10.64
C SER A 221 6.85 0.23 10.43
N THR A 222 6.69 -1.08 10.61
CA THR A 222 5.41 -1.78 10.52
C THR A 222 4.61 -1.73 11.83
N SER A 223 3.28 -1.60 11.83
CA SER A 223 2.35 -1.72 10.70
C SER A 223 1.82 -0.36 10.20
N GLY A 224 1.53 -0.27 8.89
CA GLY A 224 1.17 1.00 8.23
C GLY A 224 -0.11 1.70 8.69
N MET A 225 -1.00 0.98 9.38
CA MET A 225 -2.20 1.55 10.01
C MET A 225 -2.13 1.61 11.54
N MET A 226 -0.95 1.32 12.10
CA MET A 226 -0.68 1.30 13.54
C MET A 226 -1.64 0.39 14.32
N THR A 227 -2.03 -0.76 13.75
CA THR A 227 -2.95 -1.71 14.42
C THR A 227 -2.28 -2.56 15.51
N GLY A 228 -0.98 -2.32 15.76
CA GLY A 228 -0.05 -3.09 16.57
C GLY A 228 1.35 -3.09 15.94
N GLY A 229 2.29 -3.78 16.60
CA GLY A 229 3.67 -3.93 16.15
C GLY A 229 4.56 -2.71 16.36
N ASN A 230 5.75 -2.77 15.79
CA ASN A 230 6.87 -1.88 16.07
C ASN A 230 6.59 -0.38 15.86
N SER A 231 5.75 -0.02 14.89
CA SER A 231 5.37 1.37 14.64
C SER A 231 4.63 2.00 15.82
N VAL A 232 3.87 1.18 16.57
CA VAL A 232 3.17 1.62 17.77
C VAL A 232 4.16 1.83 18.93
N GLU A 233 5.18 0.98 19.04
CA GLU A 233 6.24 1.15 20.04
C GLU A 233 7.04 2.44 19.80
N TYR A 234 7.49 2.70 18.57
CA TYR A 234 8.10 3.97 18.22
C TYR A 234 7.19 5.16 18.51
N PHE A 235 5.89 5.06 18.20
CA PHE A 235 4.95 6.11 18.50
C PHE A 235 4.86 6.40 20.01
N LYS A 236 4.76 5.37 20.86
CA LYS A 236 4.72 5.53 22.33
C LYS A 236 5.95 6.29 22.86
N TRP A 237 7.12 6.08 22.26
CA TRP A 237 8.35 6.74 22.68
C TRP A 237 8.54 8.15 22.09
N LEU A 238 8.00 8.42 20.91
CA LEU A 238 8.27 9.66 20.17
C LEU A 238 7.14 10.71 20.26
N CYS A 239 5.91 10.30 20.57
CA CYS A 239 4.74 11.16 20.35
C CYS A 239 4.64 12.37 21.28
N GLU A 240 5.27 12.32 22.47
CA GLU A 240 5.19 13.39 23.46
C GLU A 240 6.23 14.50 23.26
N ASP A 241 7.14 14.33 22.29
CA ASP A 241 8.10 15.36 21.89
C ASP A 241 7.61 16.09 20.62
N LYS A 242 7.51 17.42 20.74
CA LYS A 242 7.07 18.33 19.66
C LYS A 242 8.07 18.44 18.50
N ASN A 243 9.33 18.03 18.72
CA ASN A 243 10.34 18.06 17.67
C ASN A 243 10.12 16.92 16.67
N ASN A 244 9.51 15.81 17.07
CA ASN A 244 9.26 14.68 16.18
C ASN A 244 8.09 14.93 15.22
N SER A 245 8.05 14.13 14.15
CA SER A 245 6.91 14.11 13.21
C SER A 245 6.50 12.68 12.89
N ILE A 246 5.19 12.46 12.75
CA ILE A 246 4.64 11.23 12.18
C ILE A 246 4.02 11.56 10.82
N ILE A 247 4.37 10.78 9.81
CA ILE A 247 3.91 10.96 8.44
C ILE A 247 3.09 9.75 7.99
N PHE A 248 1.81 9.96 7.70
CA PHE A 248 0.95 8.95 7.08
C PHE A 248 0.99 9.09 5.55
N VAL A 249 1.38 8.03 4.85
CA VAL A 249 1.57 8.00 3.38
C VAL A 249 0.55 7.11 2.63
N GLY A 250 -0.33 6.43 3.37
CA GLY A 250 -1.30 5.49 2.82
C GLY A 250 -2.64 5.57 3.53
N TYR A 251 -3.65 4.90 2.97
CA TYR A 251 -4.99 4.84 3.54
C TYR A 251 -4.96 4.33 4.99
N GLN A 252 -5.79 4.93 5.84
CA GLN A 252 -5.95 4.56 7.24
C GLN A 252 -7.39 4.10 7.44
N SER A 253 -7.59 2.80 7.67
CA SER A 253 -8.92 2.23 7.81
C SER A 253 -9.65 2.79 9.04
N GLU A 254 -10.97 2.89 8.96
CA GLU A 254 -11.78 3.29 10.11
C GLU A 254 -11.56 2.32 11.29
N GLY A 255 -11.53 2.87 12.50
CA GLY A 255 -11.22 2.11 13.73
C GLY A 255 -9.74 1.84 14.01
N SER A 256 -8.83 2.07 13.04
CA SER A 256 -7.38 1.95 13.27
C SER A 256 -6.85 3.06 14.19
N LEU A 257 -5.71 2.81 14.86
CA LEU A 257 -5.04 3.84 15.66
C LEU A 257 -4.54 4.98 14.78
N GLY A 258 -3.95 4.65 13.61
CA GLY A 258 -3.46 5.66 12.67
C GLY A 258 -4.57 6.61 12.23
N ARG A 259 -5.79 6.09 11.97
CA ARG A 259 -6.96 6.92 11.65
C ARG A 259 -7.35 7.88 12.78
N LYS A 260 -7.27 7.46 14.05
CA LYS A 260 -7.56 8.33 15.21
C LYS A 260 -6.55 9.47 15.31
N ILE A 261 -5.26 9.16 15.19
CA ILE A 261 -4.19 10.17 15.23
C ILE A 261 -4.35 11.13 14.05
N GLN A 262 -4.63 10.61 12.85
CA GLN A 262 -4.86 11.40 11.65
C GLN A 262 -6.04 12.37 11.78
N LYS A 263 -7.12 11.98 12.48
CA LYS A 263 -8.28 12.85 12.80
C LYS A 263 -7.97 13.91 13.87
N GLY A 264 -6.75 13.95 14.40
CA GLY A 264 -6.29 14.98 15.34
C GLY A 264 -6.49 14.63 16.82
N HIS A 265 -6.79 13.37 17.16
CA HIS A 265 -6.87 12.96 18.57
C HIS A 265 -5.51 13.18 19.25
N LYS A 266 -5.52 13.99 20.33
CA LYS A 266 -4.30 14.37 21.07
C LYS A 266 -4.01 13.48 22.28
N GLU A 267 -5.00 12.74 22.76
CA GLU A 267 -4.84 11.80 23.88
C GLU A 267 -5.15 10.39 23.38
N ILE A 268 -4.16 9.52 23.42
CA ILE A 268 -4.28 8.15 22.93
C ILE A 268 -4.06 7.18 24.10
N PRO A 269 -5.11 6.45 24.53
CA PRO A 269 -4.95 5.39 25.53
C PRO A 269 -4.33 4.14 24.89
N LEU A 270 -3.15 3.73 25.38
CA LEU A 270 -2.44 2.51 24.97
C LEU A 270 -1.93 1.75 26.19
N GLU A 271 -1.62 0.47 26.02
CA GLU A 271 -0.92 -0.31 27.03
C GLU A 271 0.59 0.01 27.00
N ASP A 272 1.19 0.21 28.16
CA ASP A 272 2.64 0.37 28.31
C ASP A 272 3.38 -0.99 28.34
N GLU A 273 4.70 -0.98 28.52
CA GLU A 273 5.51 -2.20 28.58
C GLU A 273 5.09 -3.16 29.73
N THR A 274 4.35 -2.67 30.73
CA THR A 274 3.84 -3.46 31.88
C THR A 274 2.40 -3.95 31.67
N GLY A 275 1.79 -3.65 30.52
CA GLY A 275 0.40 -3.97 30.21
C GLY A 275 -0.61 -3.04 30.87
N LYS A 276 -0.17 -1.94 31.51
CA LYS A 276 -1.06 -0.96 32.12
C LYS A 276 -1.51 0.06 31.09
N LYS A 277 -2.80 0.44 31.14
CA LYS A 277 -3.32 1.52 30.30
C LYS A 277 -2.71 2.86 30.73
N LYS A 278 -2.02 3.51 29.80
CA LYS A 278 -1.43 4.84 29.91
C LYS A 278 -2.00 5.73 28.80
N ILE A 279 -2.22 7.00 29.12
CA ILE A 279 -2.57 8.02 28.14
C ILE A 279 -1.27 8.63 27.60
N TYR A 280 -1.11 8.64 26.28
CA TYR A 280 -0.01 9.27 25.57
C TYR A 280 -0.49 10.57 24.93
N ASN A 281 0.22 11.68 25.21
CA ASN A 281 -0.13 13.00 24.72
C ASN A 281 0.60 13.31 23.42
N VAL A 282 -0.13 13.40 22.31
CA VAL A 282 0.43 13.63 20.96
C VAL A 282 0.82 15.10 20.79
N LYS A 283 2.09 15.41 21.06
CA LYS A 283 2.70 16.73 20.83
C LYS A 283 3.49 16.81 19.53
N MET A 284 3.92 15.67 18.99
CA MET A 284 4.61 15.59 17.70
C MET A 284 3.75 16.13 16.56
N ASP A 285 4.40 16.60 15.48
CA ASP A 285 3.69 17.02 14.28
C ASP A 285 3.07 15.81 13.57
N VAL A 286 1.81 15.94 13.14
CA VAL A 286 1.06 14.87 12.48
C VAL A 286 0.76 15.32 11.06
N LYS A 287 1.40 14.68 10.09
CA LYS A 287 1.21 15.01 8.68
C LYS A 287 0.64 13.84 7.90
N THR A 288 -0.36 14.12 7.07
CA THR A 288 -0.78 13.19 6.01
C THR A 288 -0.22 13.70 4.69
N ILE A 289 0.39 12.79 3.92
CA ILE A 289 0.89 13.07 2.58
C ILE A 289 0.18 12.13 1.62
N GLU A 290 -0.79 12.70 0.93
CA GLU A 290 -1.57 12.02 -0.09
C GLU A 290 -0.76 11.93 -1.40
N GLY A 291 -0.94 10.85 -2.16
CA GLY A 291 -0.22 10.61 -3.41
C GLY A 291 0.84 9.50 -3.36
N PHE A 292 1.09 8.92 -2.18
CA PHE A 292 1.94 7.72 -2.04
C PHE A 292 1.16 6.41 -2.00
N SER A 293 -0.18 6.46 -1.86
CA SER A 293 -1.03 5.27 -1.80
C SER A 293 -0.84 4.35 -3.02
N GLY A 294 -0.82 3.03 -2.77
CA GLY A 294 -0.80 2.00 -3.80
C GLY A 294 -2.15 1.80 -4.49
N HIS A 295 -3.20 2.45 -4.02
CA HIS A 295 -4.52 2.43 -4.66
C HIS A 295 -4.67 3.55 -5.67
N SER A 296 -5.47 3.30 -6.69
CA SER A 296 -5.92 4.31 -7.64
C SER A 296 -6.78 5.35 -6.93
N ASN A 297 -6.48 6.64 -7.10
CA ASN A 297 -7.34 7.71 -6.62
C ASN A 297 -8.64 7.82 -7.45
N ARG A 298 -9.57 8.69 -7.04
CA ARG A 298 -10.85 8.87 -7.74
C ARG A 298 -10.71 9.09 -9.25
N ARG A 299 -9.77 9.94 -9.67
CA ARG A 299 -9.52 10.23 -11.10
C ARG A 299 -9.00 9.00 -11.84
N GLN A 300 -8.09 8.25 -11.21
CA GLN A 300 -7.51 7.03 -11.77
C GLN A 300 -8.53 5.90 -11.88
N LEU A 301 -9.41 5.72 -10.90
CA LEU A 301 -10.51 4.75 -10.94
C LEU A 301 -11.47 5.04 -12.11
N MET A 302 -11.87 6.31 -12.28
CA MET A 302 -12.73 6.73 -13.39
C MET A 302 -12.03 6.55 -14.75
N GLU A 303 -10.76 6.93 -14.85
CA GLU A 303 -9.99 6.76 -16.09
C GLU A 303 -9.74 5.29 -16.42
N PHE A 304 -9.54 4.43 -15.41
CA PHE A 304 -9.47 2.98 -15.58
C PHE A 304 -10.77 2.44 -16.18
N ALA A 305 -11.93 2.76 -15.58
CA ALA A 305 -13.23 2.34 -16.10
C ALA A 305 -13.49 2.84 -17.53
N LYS A 306 -13.01 4.04 -17.86
CA LYS A 306 -13.09 4.61 -19.22
C LYS A 306 -12.20 3.90 -20.24
N ARG A 307 -10.98 3.52 -19.84
CA ARG A 307 -9.95 2.96 -20.74
C ARG A 307 -9.92 1.44 -20.78
N LEU A 308 -10.68 0.78 -19.90
CA LEU A 308 -10.82 -0.66 -19.89
C LEU A 308 -11.35 -1.13 -21.25
N HIS A 309 -10.58 -2.01 -21.90
CA HIS A 309 -10.88 -2.51 -23.23
C HIS A 309 -10.75 -4.05 -23.27
N PRO A 310 -11.77 -4.75 -23.79
CA PRO A 310 -13.07 -4.22 -24.21
C PRO A 310 -13.84 -3.62 -23.04
N ARG A 311 -14.81 -2.77 -23.38
CA ARG A 311 -15.64 -2.10 -22.39
C ARG A 311 -16.60 -3.14 -21.79
N PRO A 312 -16.67 -3.28 -20.45
CA PRO A 312 -17.59 -4.22 -19.82
C PRO A 312 -19.05 -3.74 -19.93
N ASP A 313 -19.96 -4.70 -19.94
CA ASP A 313 -21.41 -4.45 -19.86
C ASP A 313 -21.82 -4.09 -18.44
N LYS A 314 -21.12 -4.66 -17.45
CA LYS A 314 -21.41 -4.50 -16.01
C LYS A 314 -20.14 -4.25 -15.19
N ILE A 315 -20.18 -3.28 -14.30
CA ILE A 315 -19.13 -3.00 -13.30
C ILE A 315 -19.68 -3.18 -11.89
N ILE A 316 -18.99 -3.95 -11.06
CA ILE A 316 -19.30 -4.15 -9.65
C ILE A 316 -18.20 -3.48 -8.84
N THR A 317 -18.55 -2.55 -7.97
CA THR A 317 -17.58 -1.89 -7.10
C THR A 317 -17.54 -2.58 -5.73
N CYS A 318 -16.35 -2.90 -5.25
CA CYS A 318 -16.09 -3.52 -3.94
C CYS A 318 -14.91 -2.85 -3.24
N HIS A 319 -14.53 -3.30 -2.03
CA HIS A 319 -13.30 -2.87 -1.37
C HIS A 319 -13.18 -1.34 -1.21
N GLY A 320 -14.16 -0.74 -0.55
CA GLY A 320 -14.16 0.68 -0.19
C GLY A 320 -15.27 0.99 0.81
N ASP A 321 -15.17 2.15 1.46
CA ASP A 321 -16.19 2.61 2.42
C ASP A 321 -17.57 2.63 1.74
N PRO A 322 -18.68 2.30 2.45
CA PRO A 322 -20.00 2.13 1.83
C PRO A 322 -20.42 3.31 0.95
N TYR A 323 -20.21 4.54 1.42
CA TYR A 323 -20.57 5.74 0.65
C TYR A 323 -19.70 5.93 -0.60
N LYS A 324 -18.40 5.61 -0.53
CA LYS A 324 -17.44 5.73 -1.66
C LYS A 324 -17.75 4.70 -2.75
N THR A 325 -18.10 3.50 -2.34
CA THR A 325 -18.50 2.41 -3.23
C THR A 325 -19.73 2.81 -4.05
N VAL A 326 -20.75 3.38 -3.40
CA VAL A 326 -21.96 3.87 -4.07
C VAL A 326 -21.68 5.09 -4.95
N ASP A 327 -20.86 6.05 -4.49
CA ASP A 327 -20.47 7.23 -5.26
C ASP A 327 -19.76 6.83 -6.57
N LEU A 328 -18.77 5.94 -6.50
CA LEU A 328 -18.03 5.45 -7.66
C LEU A 328 -18.95 4.77 -8.68
N ALA A 329 -19.79 3.84 -8.23
CA ALA A 329 -20.76 3.17 -9.09
C ALA A 329 -21.69 4.16 -9.79
N SER A 330 -22.30 5.08 -9.04
CA SER A 330 -23.19 6.12 -9.58
C SER A 330 -22.51 6.98 -10.64
N SER A 331 -21.24 7.31 -10.41
CA SER A 331 -20.45 8.17 -11.30
C SER A 331 -20.03 7.45 -12.58
N ILE A 332 -19.59 6.19 -12.48
CA ILE A 332 -19.31 5.32 -13.63
C ILE A 332 -20.57 5.15 -14.50
N HIS A 333 -21.71 4.84 -13.87
CA HIS A 333 -22.98 4.68 -14.57
C HIS A 333 -23.37 5.96 -15.32
N ARG A 334 -23.32 7.11 -14.63
CA ARG A 334 -23.69 8.41 -15.18
C ARG A 334 -22.83 8.81 -16.37
N SER A 335 -21.50 8.71 -16.21
CA SER A 335 -20.51 9.17 -17.18
C SER A 335 -20.35 8.24 -18.36
N TYR A 336 -20.38 6.93 -18.13
CA TYR A 336 -20.06 5.97 -19.18
C TYR A 336 -21.28 5.25 -19.72
N LYS A 337 -22.41 5.17 -18.99
CA LYS A 337 -23.59 4.36 -19.34
C LYS A 337 -23.33 2.84 -19.27
N VAL A 338 -22.54 2.42 -18.29
CA VAL A 338 -22.31 0.98 -17.95
C VAL A 338 -23.24 0.62 -16.80
N GLU A 339 -23.81 -0.58 -16.78
CA GLU A 339 -24.57 -1.04 -15.61
C GLU A 339 -23.62 -1.15 -14.42
N THR A 340 -24.00 -0.60 -13.25
CA THR A 340 -23.16 -0.70 -12.05
C THR A 340 -23.91 -1.33 -10.88
N LYS A 341 -23.21 -2.15 -10.08
CA LYS A 341 -23.76 -2.72 -8.84
C LYS A 341 -22.82 -2.55 -7.65
N THR A 342 -23.43 -2.43 -6.47
CA THR A 342 -22.78 -2.24 -5.18
C THR A 342 -23.35 -3.24 -4.18
N PRO A 343 -23.11 -4.55 -4.37
CA PRO A 343 -23.73 -5.59 -3.56
C PRO A 343 -23.31 -5.47 -2.09
N LEU A 344 -24.24 -5.77 -1.20
CA LEU A 344 -23.95 -5.92 0.23
C LEU A 344 -23.25 -7.25 0.51
N ILE A 345 -22.58 -7.32 1.66
CA ILE A 345 -22.00 -8.58 2.13
C ILE A 345 -23.14 -9.61 2.27
N LEU A 346 -22.91 -10.82 1.75
CA LEU A 346 -23.88 -11.93 1.62
C LEU A 346 -24.88 -11.83 0.45
N GLU A 347 -24.87 -10.78 -0.35
CA GLU A 347 -25.65 -10.75 -1.59
C GLU A 347 -24.98 -11.53 -2.71
N ALA A 348 -25.79 -12.17 -3.57
CA ALA A 348 -25.34 -12.86 -4.76
C ALA A 348 -25.77 -12.08 -6.02
N THR A 349 -24.81 -11.73 -6.86
CA THR A 349 -25.09 -11.10 -8.16
C THR A 349 -24.93 -12.12 -9.27
N ARG A 350 -26.04 -12.39 -9.98
CA ARG A 350 -26.01 -13.18 -11.21
C ARG A 350 -25.32 -12.40 -12.33
N LEU A 351 -24.30 -13.00 -12.94
CA LEU A 351 -23.54 -12.43 -14.05
C LEU A 351 -24.08 -12.87 -15.42
N GLN A 352 -24.51 -14.13 -15.51
CA GLN A 352 -25.16 -14.79 -16.65
C GLN A 352 -26.31 -15.67 -16.16
#